data_AF-A0A2V9QBC9-F1
#
_entry.id   AF-A0A2V9QBC9-F1
#
_cell.length_a   1.000
_cell.length_b   1.000
_cell.length_c   1.000
_cell.angle_alpha   90.00
_cell.angle_beta   90.00
_cell.angle_gamma   90.00
#
_symmetry.space_group_name_H-M   'P 1'
#
loop_
_entity.id
_entity.type
_entity.pdbx_description
1 polymer ?
#
loop_
_entity_poly.entity_id
_entity_poly.type
_entity_poly.pdbx_seq_one_letter_code
_entity_poly.pdbx_strand_id
1 'polypeptide(L)'
;MTFDPNRRNLVRNSIAWGSATAIALPLIGHSFAQEPKKEEPKKSEEKEPEVTATEDLMREHGVIRRALLVYYEVIPQLRQQPLKVNAGALQQTARLFRAFGEDYHERMLEEQHIFPMIRKHGPEFQKYVDTLTEQHNRGREITDHVLAVTNGGKISSVNAKPLASVFESFVLMYENHAAREDTIVFPAWKKNFSDKQLDDISEQFEEIEHKLFGKDGFDDAEKRISSIEMELGFGDLAKFTAPSPPKM
;
A
#
# COMPACT_ATOMS: atom_id res chain seq x y z
N MET A 1 -27.24 -21.49 -7.44
CA MET A 1 -26.92 -20.73 -8.65
C MET A 1 -25.45 -20.99 -8.93
N THR A 2 -25.11 -21.64 -10.04
CA THR A 2 -23.74 -22.00 -10.41
C THR A 2 -23.02 -20.80 -11.02
N PHE A 3 -21.83 -20.49 -10.50
CA PHE A 3 -21.01 -19.33 -10.82
C PHE A 3 -20.30 -19.49 -12.17
N ASP A 4 -20.29 -18.43 -12.99
CA ASP A 4 -19.58 -18.35 -14.28
C ASP A 4 -18.35 -17.43 -14.13
N PRO A 5 -17.12 -17.94 -14.26
CA PRO A 5 -15.89 -17.20 -13.99
C PRO A 5 -15.49 -16.20 -15.10
N ASN A 6 -16.23 -16.08 -16.20
CA ASN A 6 -15.82 -15.26 -17.36
C ASN A 6 -16.32 -13.80 -17.37
N ARG A 7 -16.77 -13.25 -16.24
CA ARG A 7 -17.31 -11.87 -16.16
C ARG A 7 -16.29 -10.76 -15.86
N ARG A 8 -14.99 -11.03 -15.96
CA ARG A 8 -13.94 -10.00 -15.84
C ARG A 8 -13.37 -9.68 -17.21
N ASN A 9 -13.99 -8.75 -17.91
CA ASN A 9 -13.38 -8.03 -19.02
C ASN A 9 -14.02 -6.64 -19.11
N LEU A 10 -13.37 -5.61 -18.55
CA LEU A 10 -13.45 -4.27 -19.11
C LEU A 10 -12.32 -3.36 -18.60
N VAL A 11 -11.52 -2.91 -19.58
CA VAL A 11 -10.75 -1.65 -19.68
C VAL A 11 -9.46 -1.53 -18.86
N ARG A 12 -8.32 -1.63 -19.56
CA ARG A 12 -7.43 -0.46 -19.82
C ARG A 12 -6.28 -0.82 -20.76
N ASN A 13 -6.40 -0.44 -22.03
CA ASN A 13 -5.23 -0.19 -22.89
C ASN A 13 -5.18 1.31 -23.15
N SER A 14 -4.18 1.97 -22.59
CA SER A 14 -3.82 3.35 -22.93
C SER A 14 -2.34 3.38 -23.32
N ILE A 15 -2.12 3.80 -24.56
CA ILE A 15 -0.93 4.49 -25.07
C ILE A 15 0.28 3.60 -25.43
N ALA A 16 0.46 3.40 -26.73
CA ALA A 16 1.75 3.62 -27.36
C ALA A 16 1.54 4.22 -28.76
N TRP A 17 1.87 5.50 -28.89
CA TRP A 17 2.09 6.17 -30.17
C TRP A 17 3.48 5.78 -30.69
N GLY A 18 3.58 5.45 -31.98
CA GLY A 18 4.85 5.22 -32.66
C GLY A 18 4.65 5.03 -34.15
N SER A 19 4.89 6.09 -34.91
CA SER A 19 4.53 6.33 -36.31
C SER A 19 5.52 5.79 -37.35
N ALA A 20 4.96 5.28 -38.47
CA ALA A 20 5.41 5.35 -39.88
C ALA A 20 6.79 4.73 -40.25
N THR A 21 6.98 4.05 -41.40
CA THR A 21 6.74 4.51 -42.78
C THR A 21 6.71 3.33 -43.76
N ALA A 22 5.88 3.48 -44.80
CA ALA A 22 5.87 2.60 -45.97
C ALA A 22 6.92 3.03 -47.00
N ILE A 23 7.62 2.06 -47.59
CA ILE A 23 8.32 2.21 -48.87
C ILE A 23 7.87 1.07 -49.78
N ALA A 24 7.24 1.44 -50.90
CA ALA A 24 6.93 0.56 -52.02
C ALA A 24 7.91 0.85 -53.16
N LEU A 25 8.35 -0.19 -53.88
CA LEU A 25 8.60 -0.28 -55.34
C LEU A 25 9.19 -1.68 -55.68
N PRO A 26 9.13 -2.16 -56.95
CA PRO A 26 8.69 -3.52 -57.25
C PRO A 26 9.70 -4.40 -58.04
N LEU A 27 9.36 -5.69 -58.12
CA LEU A 27 9.73 -6.73 -59.11
C LEU A 27 11.17 -7.28 -59.09
N ILE A 28 11.30 -8.59 -58.85
CA ILE A 28 11.67 -9.63 -59.83
C ILE A 28 11.65 -10.99 -59.10
N GLY A 29 11.02 -11.98 -59.73
CA GLY A 29 10.63 -13.26 -59.12
C GLY A 29 11.79 -14.14 -58.68
N HIS A 30 11.56 -14.87 -57.59
CA HIS A 30 12.16 -16.16 -57.28
C HIS A 30 11.06 -17.01 -56.63
N SER A 31 10.84 -18.20 -57.19
CA SER A 31 9.98 -19.24 -56.61
C SER A 31 10.50 -19.59 -55.22
N PHE A 32 9.71 -19.30 -54.18
CA PHE A 32 9.91 -19.87 -52.86
C PHE A 32 8.68 -20.71 -52.51
N ALA A 33 8.97 -21.94 -52.12
CA ALA A 33 8.01 -22.92 -51.66
C ALA A 33 7.13 -22.33 -50.55
N GLN A 34 5.83 -22.58 -50.66
CA GLN A 34 4.84 -22.14 -49.69
C GLN A 34 5.03 -22.95 -48.40
N GLU A 35 5.72 -22.38 -47.41
CA GLU A 35 5.78 -22.96 -46.06
C GLU A 35 4.37 -23.00 -45.45
N PRO A 36 4.04 -24.07 -44.70
CA PRO A 36 2.77 -24.13 -43.99
C PRO A 36 2.72 -22.99 -42.97
N LYS A 37 1.62 -22.22 -42.95
CA LYS A 37 1.36 -21.25 -41.90
C LYS A 37 1.44 -21.96 -40.55
N LYS A 38 2.52 -21.71 -39.80
CA LYS A 38 2.55 -21.97 -38.36
C LYS A 38 1.49 -21.08 -37.74
N GLU A 39 0.44 -21.69 -37.20
CA GLU A 39 -0.44 -21.00 -36.25
C GLU A 39 0.46 -20.52 -35.11
N GLU A 40 0.54 -19.20 -34.92
CA GLU A 40 1.19 -18.65 -33.74
C GLU A 40 0.47 -19.23 -32.51
N PRO A 41 1.21 -19.78 -31.53
CA PRO A 41 0.59 -20.21 -30.30
C PRO A 41 -0.10 -18.99 -29.70
N LYS A 42 -1.42 -19.10 -29.44
CA LYS A 42 -2.12 -18.14 -28.59
C LYS A 42 -1.24 -17.97 -27.35
N LYS A 43 -0.68 -16.76 -27.16
CA LYS A 43 -0.12 -16.36 -25.87
C LYS A 43 -1.20 -16.69 -24.85
N SER A 44 -0.96 -17.74 -24.06
CA SER A 44 -1.64 -17.86 -22.78
C SER A 44 -1.35 -16.54 -22.09
N GLU A 45 -2.39 -15.77 -21.81
CA GLU A 45 -2.30 -14.74 -20.78
C GLU A 45 -1.78 -15.49 -19.55
N GLU A 46 -0.49 -15.34 -19.25
CA GLU A 46 0.07 -15.79 -17.99
C GLU A 46 -0.78 -15.09 -16.94
N LYS A 47 -1.66 -15.85 -16.29
CA LYS A 47 -2.36 -15.36 -15.11
C LYS A 47 -1.27 -14.92 -14.16
N GLU A 48 -1.30 -13.64 -13.79
CA GLU A 48 -0.41 -13.15 -12.75
C GLU A 48 -0.55 -14.07 -11.52
N PRO A 49 0.55 -14.33 -10.81
CA PRO A 49 0.51 -15.20 -9.65
C PRO A 49 -0.52 -14.66 -8.65
N GLU A 50 -1.32 -15.58 -8.08
CA GLU A 50 -2.31 -15.25 -7.07
C GLU A 50 -1.61 -14.68 -5.83
N VAL A 51 -2.03 -13.48 -5.41
CA VAL A 51 -1.48 -12.83 -4.23
C VAL A 51 -2.08 -13.48 -3.00
N THR A 52 -1.23 -13.95 -2.08
CA THR A 52 -1.71 -14.61 -0.85
C THR A 52 -2.17 -13.59 0.19
N ALA A 53 -3.07 -13.96 1.11
CA ALA A 53 -3.45 -13.07 2.23
C ALA A 53 -2.25 -12.49 3.01
N THR A 54 -1.18 -13.27 3.19
CA THR A 54 0.03 -12.75 3.86
C THR A 54 0.77 -11.72 3.00
N GLU A 55 0.80 -11.92 1.69
CA GLU A 55 1.40 -10.96 0.76
C GLU A 55 0.57 -9.69 0.68
N ASP A 56 -0.76 -9.77 0.68
CA ASP A 56 -1.63 -8.59 0.72
C ASP A 56 -1.43 -7.78 2.01
N LEU A 57 -1.38 -8.42 3.18
CA LEU A 57 -1.07 -7.71 4.44
C LEU A 57 0.29 -6.97 4.35
N MET A 58 1.30 -7.59 3.75
CA MET A 58 2.62 -6.96 3.57
C MET A 58 2.59 -5.82 2.54
N ARG A 59 1.80 -5.95 1.47
CA ARG A 59 1.58 -4.88 0.48
C ARG A 59 0.86 -3.69 1.14
N GLU A 60 -0.17 -3.95 1.93
CA GLU A 60 -0.92 -2.95 2.71
C GLU A 60 0.02 -2.20 3.67
N HIS A 61 0.91 -2.90 4.39
CA HIS A 61 2.00 -2.30 5.15
C HIS A 61 2.91 -1.39 4.32
N GLY A 62 3.13 -1.70 3.04
CA GLY A 62 3.85 -0.83 2.11
C GLY A 62 3.19 0.54 1.94
N VAL A 63 1.87 0.60 1.77
CA VAL A 63 1.11 1.86 1.66
C VAL A 63 1.11 2.63 2.99
N ILE A 64 0.91 1.92 4.10
CA ILE A 64 0.94 2.50 5.46
C ILE A 64 2.32 3.12 5.75
N ARG A 65 3.40 2.40 5.41
CA ARG A 65 4.79 2.89 5.55
C ARG A 65 5.04 4.14 4.72
N ARG A 66 4.56 4.19 3.48
CA ARG A 66 4.66 5.38 2.62
C ARG A 66 3.95 6.59 3.24
N ALA A 67 2.76 6.40 3.83
CA ALA A 67 2.06 7.47 4.55
C ALA A 67 2.84 7.96 5.79
N LEU A 68 3.52 7.07 6.51
CA LEU A 68 4.39 7.44 7.65
C LEU A 68 5.64 8.19 7.18
N LEU A 69 6.25 7.79 6.07
CA LEU A 69 7.38 8.50 5.47
C LEU A 69 6.99 9.92 5.05
N VAL A 70 5.78 10.15 4.54
CA VAL A 70 5.26 11.50 4.30
C VAL A 70 5.32 12.35 5.57
N TYR A 71 4.90 11.82 6.72
CA TYR A 71 5.01 12.52 8.00
C TYR A 71 6.45 12.75 8.43
N TYR A 72 7.32 11.75 8.25
CA TYR A 72 8.74 11.86 8.58
C TYR A 72 9.41 13.00 7.80
N GLU A 73 9.21 13.04 6.49
CA GLU A 73 9.86 14.00 5.60
C GLU A 73 9.45 15.47 5.84
N VAL A 74 8.25 15.71 6.39
CA VAL A 74 7.80 17.08 6.70
C VAL A 74 8.27 17.59 8.07
N ILE A 75 8.84 16.74 8.94
CA ILE A 75 9.30 17.13 10.30
C ILE A 75 10.26 18.34 10.26
N PRO A 76 11.31 18.37 9.41
CA PRO A 76 12.22 19.51 9.37
C PRO A 76 11.50 20.80 8.96
N GLN A 77 10.56 20.71 8.02
CA GLN A 77 9.78 21.86 7.55
C GLN A 77 8.81 22.37 8.62
N LEU A 78 8.14 21.49 9.35
CA LEU A 78 7.30 21.86 10.49
C LEU A 78 8.09 22.64 11.56
N ARG A 79 9.35 22.25 11.79
CA ARG A 79 10.22 22.91 12.79
C ARG A 79 10.75 24.26 12.34
N GLN A 80 11.10 24.40 11.06
CA GLN A 80 11.85 25.55 10.56
C GLN A 80 10.96 26.54 9.79
N GLN A 81 10.01 26.03 9.01
CA GLN A 81 9.24 26.79 8.02
C GLN A 81 7.78 26.32 7.97
N PRO A 82 7.03 26.34 9.10
CA PRO A 82 5.71 25.72 9.19
C PRO A 82 4.68 26.29 8.20
N LEU A 83 4.82 27.55 7.81
CA LEU A 83 3.94 28.19 6.82
C LEU A 83 4.12 27.66 5.39
N LYS A 84 5.20 26.90 5.12
CA LYS A 84 5.44 26.26 3.82
C LYS A 84 4.95 24.81 3.75
N VAL A 85 4.57 24.22 4.90
CA VAL A 85 4.07 22.85 4.94
C VAL A 85 2.69 22.80 4.28
N ASN A 86 2.52 21.88 3.34
CA ASN A 86 1.23 21.65 2.70
C ASN A 86 0.29 20.90 3.65
N ALA A 87 -0.53 21.65 4.39
CA ALA A 87 -1.50 21.09 5.31
C ALA A 87 -2.58 20.23 4.61
N GLY A 88 -2.91 20.56 3.35
CA GLY A 88 -3.88 19.80 2.56
C GLY A 88 -3.38 18.40 2.24
N ALA A 89 -2.13 18.27 1.81
CA ALA A 89 -1.48 16.97 1.59
C ALA A 89 -1.43 16.15 2.88
N LEU A 90 -1.03 16.73 4.02
CA LEU A 90 -1.02 16.02 5.30
C LEU A 90 -2.41 15.57 5.75
N GLN A 91 -3.44 16.37 5.47
CA GLN A 91 -4.82 15.96 5.75
C GLN A 91 -5.25 14.78 4.86
N GLN A 92 -4.88 14.81 3.58
CA GLN A 92 -5.15 13.71 2.66
C GLN A 92 -4.43 12.42 3.11
N THR A 93 -3.18 12.53 3.56
CA THR A 93 -2.43 11.43 4.18
C THR A 93 -3.17 10.88 5.39
N ALA A 94 -3.61 11.74 6.32
CA ALA A 94 -4.33 11.31 7.52
C ALA A 94 -5.67 10.63 7.20
N ARG A 95 -6.40 11.12 6.20
CA ARG A 95 -7.65 10.48 5.75
C ARG A 95 -7.39 9.12 5.09
N LEU A 96 -6.30 8.99 4.34
CA LEU A 96 -5.90 7.70 3.77
C LEU A 96 -5.50 6.74 4.89
N PHE A 97 -4.66 7.18 5.83
CA PHE A 97 -4.21 6.38 6.97
C PHE A 97 -5.40 5.90 7.82
N ARG A 98 -6.36 6.79 8.14
CA ARG A 98 -7.62 6.44 8.82
C ARG A 98 -8.38 5.35 8.08
N ALA A 99 -8.69 5.56 6.81
CA ALA A 99 -9.58 4.67 6.08
C ALA A 99 -8.93 3.32 5.73
N PHE A 100 -7.65 3.34 5.34
CA PHE A 100 -6.95 2.17 4.82
C PHE A 100 -6.13 1.45 5.89
N GLY A 101 -5.31 2.19 6.64
CA GLY A 101 -4.49 1.63 7.73
C GLY A 101 -5.34 1.26 8.94
N GLU A 102 -6.07 2.23 9.50
CA GLU A 102 -6.72 2.03 10.80
C GLU A 102 -8.05 1.29 10.70
N ASP A 103 -8.97 1.77 9.86
CA ASP A 103 -10.33 1.23 9.80
C ASP A 103 -10.43 -0.08 9.01
N TYR A 104 -9.60 -0.27 7.98
CA TYR A 104 -9.58 -1.49 7.18
C TYR A 104 -8.53 -2.48 7.68
N HIS A 105 -7.24 -2.19 7.49
CA HIS A 105 -6.16 -3.13 7.80
C HIS A 105 -6.15 -3.52 9.29
N GLU A 106 -5.97 -2.56 10.19
CA GLU A 106 -5.89 -2.82 11.63
C GLU A 106 -7.23 -3.34 12.20
N ARG A 107 -8.32 -2.60 12.03
CA ARG A 107 -9.59 -2.92 12.71
C ARG A 107 -10.31 -4.12 12.10
N MET A 108 -10.35 -4.24 10.78
CA MET A 108 -11.16 -5.27 10.13
C MET A 108 -10.36 -6.54 9.86
N LEU A 109 -9.08 -6.44 9.49
CA LEU A 109 -8.28 -7.65 9.25
C LEU A 109 -7.61 -8.11 10.53
N GLU A 110 -6.83 -7.25 11.18
CA GLU A 110 -5.99 -7.68 12.29
C GLU A 110 -6.76 -7.91 13.59
N GLU A 111 -7.41 -6.87 14.12
CA GLU A 111 -8.10 -6.90 15.41
C GLU A 111 -9.25 -7.92 15.41
N GLN A 112 -9.98 -8.05 14.29
CA GLN A 112 -11.16 -8.93 14.18
C GLN A 112 -10.84 -10.35 13.77
N HIS A 113 -9.85 -10.57 12.90
CA HIS A 113 -9.56 -11.90 12.37
C HIS A 113 -8.23 -12.45 12.87
N ILE A 114 -7.13 -11.69 12.81
CA ILE A 114 -5.78 -12.21 13.09
C ILE A 114 -5.50 -12.33 14.60
N PHE A 115 -5.65 -11.24 15.36
CA PHE A 115 -5.28 -11.15 16.77
C PHE A 115 -6.01 -12.19 17.65
N PRO A 116 -7.31 -12.47 17.47
CA PRO A 116 -8.00 -13.52 18.25
C PRO A 116 -7.39 -14.92 18.09
N MET A 117 -6.84 -15.23 16.91
CA MET A 117 -6.14 -16.49 16.68
C MET A 117 -4.77 -16.49 17.33
N ILE A 118 -4.01 -15.40 17.19
CA ILE A 118 -2.68 -15.26 17.78
C ILE A 118 -2.70 -15.33 19.31
N ARG A 119 -3.72 -14.77 19.97
CA ARG A 119 -3.88 -14.88 21.44
C ARG A 119 -3.83 -16.32 21.96
N LYS A 120 -4.18 -17.31 21.13
CA LYS A 120 -4.19 -18.73 21.51
C LYS A 120 -2.81 -19.38 21.52
N HIS A 121 -1.77 -18.70 21.03
CA HIS A 121 -0.38 -19.20 20.94
C HIS A 121 0.41 -19.12 22.25
N GLY A 122 -0.18 -18.51 23.28
CA GLY A 122 0.38 -18.46 24.63
C GLY A 122 0.64 -17.04 25.13
N PRO A 123 1.12 -16.90 26.39
CA PRO A 123 1.20 -15.61 27.09
C PRO A 123 2.09 -14.57 26.39
N GLU A 124 3.15 -15.00 25.72
CA GLU A 124 4.03 -14.09 24.98
C GLU A 124 3.30 -13.43 23.80
N PHE A 125 2.59 -14.22 23.00
CA PHE A 125 1.79 -13.71 21.89
C PHE A 125 0.61 -12.85 22.34
N GLN A 126 0.01 -13.16 23.50
CA GLN A 126 -1.02 -12.30 24.11
C GLN A 126 -0.45 -10.91 24.43
N LYS A 127 0.75 -10.84 25.03
CA LYS A 127 1.41 -9.56 25.30
C LYS A 127 1.69 -8.78 24.02
N TYR A 128 2.08 -9.46 22.93
CA TYR A 128 2.27 -8.81 21.63
C TYR A 128 0.98 -8.17 21.15
N VAL A 129 -0.09 -8.94 20.96
CA VAL A 129 -1.33 -8.40 20.40
C VAL A 129 -2.01 -7.37 21.29
N ASP A 130 -1.86 -7.46 22.61
CA ASP A 130 -2.38 -6.43 23.52
C ASP A 130 -1.59 -5.11 23.36
N THR A 131 -0.27 -5.19 23.19
CA THR A 131 0.56 -4.01 22.89
C THR A 131 0.24 -3.44 21.50
N LEU A 132 0.08 -4.29 20.49
CA LEU A 132 -0.27 -3.85 19.12
C LEU A 132 -1.65 -3.18 19.11
N THR A 133 -2.64 -3.75 19.82
CA THR A 133 -3.97 -3.13 19.97
C THR A 133 -3.89 -1.77 20.67
N GLU A 134 -3.05 -1.60 21.69
CA GLU A 134 -2.79 -0.30 22.31
C GLU A 134 -2.17 0.69 21.31
N GLN A 135 -1.23 0.23 20.49
CA GLN A 135 -0.59 1.04 19.46
C GLN A 135 -1.55 1.46 18.35
N HIS A 136 -2.47 0.61 17.91
CA HIS A 136 -3.55 0.98 16.98
C HIS A 136 -4.44 2.08 17.57
N ASN A 137 -4.82 1.95 18.85
CA ASN A 137 -5.61 2.99 19.54
C ASN A 137 -4.86 4.31 19.59
N ARG A 138 -3.56 4.30 19.91
CA ARG A 138 -2.74 5.50 19.87
C ARG A 138 -2.60 6.07 18.45
N GLY A 139 -2.53 5.22 17.43
CA GLY A 139 -2.52 5.66 16.04
C GLY A 139 -3.77 6.46 15.69
N ARG A 140 -4.94 5.94 16.04
CA ARG A 140 -6.22 6.63 15.83
C ARG A 140 -6.29 8.00 16.52
N GLU A 141 -5.83 8.10 17.76
CA GLU A 141 -5.74 9.37 18.50
C GLU A 141 -4.82 10.38 17.78
N ILE A 142 -3.68 9.91 17.28
CA ILE A 142 -2.73 10.73 16.54
C ILE A 142 -3.34 11.18 15.21
N THR A 143 -4.01 10.30 14.48
CA THR A 143 -4.70 10.64 13.23
C THR A 143 -5.79 11.69 13.45
N ASP A 144 -6.57 11.60 14.53
CA ASP A 144 -7.53 12.63 14.92
C ASP A 144 -6.84 13.98 15.18
N HIS A 145 -5.69 13.97 15.86
CA HIS A 145 -4.88 15.17 16.07
C HIS A 145 -4.42 15.78 14.74
N VAL A 146 -3.90 14.98 13.80
CA VAL A 146 -3.45 15.45 12.48
C VAL A 146 -4.60 16.07 11.69
N LEU A 147 -5.77 15.41 11.67
CA LEU A 147 -6.96 15.95 11.02
C LEU A 147 -7.38 17.29 11.62
N ALA A 148 -7.36 17.42 12.95
CA ALA A 148 -7.72 18.66 13.63
C ALA A 148 -6.76 19.81 13.32
N VAL A 149 -5.44 19.58 13.39
CA VAL A 149 -4.44 20.65 13.17
C VAL A 149 -4.29 21.06 11.70
N THR A 150 -4.72 20.22 10.77
CA THR A 150 -4.69 20.50 9.32
C THR A 150 -6.02 21.06 8.78
N ASN A 151 -7.12 20.99 9.53
CA ASN A 151 -8.48 21.35 9.07
C ASN A 151 -8.60 22.76 8.47
N GLY A 152 -7.82 23.73 8.97
CA GLY A 152 -7.84 25.11 8.47
C GLY A 152 -7.05 25.36 7.18
N GLY A 153 -6.51 24.31 6.53
CA GLY A 153 -5.66 24.43 5.34
C GLY A 153 -4.27 25.04 5.60
N LYS A 154 -3.96 25.34 6.86
CA LYS A 154 -2.67 25.83 7.35
C LYS A 154 -2.41 25.28 8.74
N ILE A 155 -1.15 25.01 9.05
CA ILE A 155 -0.72 24.59 10.38
C ILE A 155 -0.25 25.82 11.14
N SER A 156 -0.87 26.08 12.30
CA SER A 156 -0.48 27.22 13.13
C SER A 156 0.93 27.05 13.68
N SER A 157 1.62 28.16 13.95
CA SER A 157 2.95 28.13 14.59
C SER A 157 2.93 27.46 15.96
N VAL A 158 1.80 27.55 16.67
CA VAL A 158 1.59 26.90 17.98
C VAL A 158 1.54 25.38 17.84
N ASN A 159 0.94 24.86 16.76
CA ASN A 159 0.79 23.41 16.54
C ASN A 159 1.98 22.77 15.83
N ALA A 160 2.78 23.54 15.09
CA ALA A 160 3.81 22.97 14.21
C ALA A 160 4.89 22.15 14.94
N LYS A 161 5.44 22.67 16.05
CA LYS A 161 6.44 21.92 16.84
C LYS A 161 5.84 20.70 17.54
N PRO A 162 4.67 20.79 18.23
CA PRO A 162 3.99 19.61 18.75
C PRO A 162 3.72 18.54 17.68
N LEU A 163 3.22 18.95 16.51
CA LEU A 163 2.94 18.03 15.41
C LEU A 163 4.20 17.32 14.91
N ALA A 164 5.33 18.04 14.79
CA ALA A 164 6.61 17.43 14.44
C ALA A 164 7.05 16.36 15.45
N SER A 165 6.89 16.62 16.75
CA SER A 165 7.21 15.64 17.80
C SER A 165 6.25 14.44 17.78
N VAL A 166 4.97 14.67 17.50
CA VAL A 166 3.99 13.59 17.30
C VAL A 166 4.43 12.70 16.14
N PHE A 167 4.77 13.28 14.98
CA PHE A 167 5.25 12.52 13.82
C PHE A 167 6.50 11.71 14.10
N GLU A 168 7.50 12.26 14.80
CA GLU A 168 8.69 11.49 15.19
C GLU A 168 8.34 10.24 16.00
N SER A 169 7.49 10.40 17.04
CA SER A 169 7.07 9.29 17.88
C SER A 169 6.19 8.28 17.14
N PHE A 170 5.32 8.77 16.24
CA PHE A 170 4.38 7.97 15.49
C PHE A 170 5.09 7.08 14.47
N VAL A 171 6.01 7.65 13.70
CA VAL A 171 6.85 6.92 12.73
C VAL A 171 7.68 5.87 13.46
N LEU A 172 8.37 6.23 14.55
CA LEU A 172 9.17 5.26 15.30
C LEU A 172 8.32 4.11 15.87
N MET A 173 7.11 4.40 16.34
CA MET A 173 6.18 3.38 16.82
C MET A 173 5.78 2.43 15.70
N TYR A 174 5.26 2.94 14.58
CA TYR A 174 4.75 2.10 13.50
C TYR A 174 5.85 1.32 12.76
N GLU A 175 7.06 1.87 12.60
CA GLU A 175 8.16 1.11 12.01
C GLU A 175 8.55 -0.09 12.88
N ASN A 176 8.46 0.03 14.21
CA ASN A 176 8.64 -1.12 15.09
C ASN A 176 7.43 -2.05 15.04
N HIS A 177 6.23 -1.50 15.07
CA HIS A 177 4.95 -2.22 15.01
C HIS A 177 4.88 -3.18 13.82
N ALA A 178 4.88 -2.64 12.60
CA ALA A 178 4.77 -3.41 11.36
C ALA A 178 5.92 -4.42 11.22
N ALA A 179 7.14 -4.06 11.64
CA ALA A 179 8.27 -4.98 11.61
C ALA A 179 8.06 -6.23 12.49
N ARG A 180 7.35 -6.12 13.64
CA ARG A 180 7.04 -7.28 14.49
C ARG A 180 5.83 -8.03 13.96
N GLU A 181 4.87 -7.36 13.34
CA GLU A 181 3.79 -8.04 12.65
C GLU A 181 4.31 -8.90 11.50
N ASP A 182 5.08 -8.30 10.60
CA ASP A 182 5.66 -8.95 9.41
C ASP A 182 6.54 -10.16 9.77
N THR A 183 7.27 -10.10 10.88
CA THR A 183 8.32 -11.10 11.19
C THR A 183 7.98 -12.04 12.33
N ILE A 184 7.00 -11.72 13.17
CA ILE A 184 6.61 -12.52 14.34
C ILE A 184 5.14 -12.91 14.27
N VAL A 185 4.24 -11.94 14.14
CA VAL A 185 2.79 -12.17 14.25
C VAL A 185 2.25 -12.89 13.01
N PHE A 186 2.45 -12.34 11.81
CA PHE A 186 1.94 -12.94 10.57
C PHE A 186 2.55 -14.31 10.27
N PRO A 187 3.86 -14.56 10.51
CA PRO A 187 4.41 -15.90 10.39
C PRO A 187 3.81 -16.90 11.39
N ALA A 188 3.54 -16.49 12.64
CA ALA A 188 2.87 -17.33 13.62
C ALA A 188 1.40 -17.57 13.26
N TRP A 189 0.74 -16.57 12.67
CA TRP A 189 -0.63 -16.64 12.22
C TRP A 189 -0.77 -17.64 11.08
N LYS A 190 0.04 -17.51 10.02
CA LYS A 190 0.06 -18.37 8.84
C LYS A 190 0.24 -19.86 9.18
N LYS A 191 1.06 -20.18 10.20
CA LYS A 191 1.29 -21.56 10.66
C LYS A 191 0.05 -22.27 11.22
N ASN A 192 -1.04 -21.55 11.49
CA ASN A 192 -2.29 -22.16 11.97
C ASN A 192 -3.18 -22.73 10.87
N PHE A 193 -2.83 -22.47 9.60
CA PHE A 193 -3.68 -22.76 8.47
C PHE A 193 -3.06 -23.83 7.59
N SER A 194 -3.90 -24.74 7.10
CA SER A 194 -3.62 -25.47 5.87
C SER A 194 -3.78 -24.55 4.65
N ASP A 195 -3.24 -24.94 3.51
CA ASP A 195 -3.34 -24.17 2.26
C ASP A 195 -4.78 -23.79 1.94
N LYS A 196 -5.72 -24.74 2.03
CA LYS A 196 -7.15 -24.45 1.81
C LYS A 196 -7.70 -23.37 2.76
N GLN A 197 -7.30 -23.38 4.03
CA GLN A 197 -7.81 -22.38 4.97
C GLN A 197 -7.14 -21.01 4.75
N LEU A 198 -5.93 -20.97 4.16
CA LEU A 198 -5.32 -19.73 3.68
C LEU A 198 -6.06 -19.18 2.46
N ASP A 199 -6.53 -20.04 1.56
CA ASP A 199 -7.36 -19.61 0.43
C ASP A 199 -8.69 -19.02 0.96
N ASP A 200 -9.37 -19.74 1.86
CA ASP A 200 -10.65 -19.30 2.44
C ASP A 200 -10.54 -17.96 3.19
N ILE A 201 -9.44 -17.70 3.90
CA ILE A 201 -9.24 -16.41 4.57
C ILE A 201 -8.82 -15.30 3.59
N SER A 202 -8.12 -15.64 2.51
CA SER A 202 -7.79 -14.68 1.44
C SER A 202 -9.07 -14.17 0.78
N GLU A 203 -9.98 -15.09 0.40
CA GLU A 203 -11.30 -14.73 -0.12
C GLU A 203 -12.10 -13.86 0.86
N GLN A 204 -12.04 -14.17 2.16
CA GLN A 204 -12.70 -13.36 3.19
C GLN A 204 -12.13 -11.93 3.25
N PHE A 205 -10.82 -11.75 3.13
CA PHE A 205 -10.19 -10.42 3.13
C PHE A 205 -10.56 -9.63 1.89
N GLU A 206 -10.56 -10.24 0.70
CA GLU A 206 -11.04 -9.61 -0.54
C GLU A 206 -12.51 -9.16 -0.41
N GLU A 207 -13.38 -9.96 0.23
CA GLU A 207 -14.76 -9.56 0.48
C GLU A 207 -14.86 -8.35 1.40
N ILE A 208 -14.04 -8.29 2.45
CA ILE A 208 -14.01 -7.15 3.39
C ILE A 208 -13.56 -5.90 2.66
N GLU A 209 -12.49 -5.99 1.86
CA GLU A 209 -11.97 -4.91 1.04
C GLU A 209 -13.06 -4.37 0.10
N HIS A 210 -13.70 -5.25 -0.66
CA HIS A 210 -14.80 -4.87 -1.56
C HIS A 210 -15.99 -4.26 -0.82
N LYS A 211 -16.32 -4.73 0.38
CA LYS A 211 -17.42 -4.14 1.19
C LYS A 211 -17.10 -2.71 1.64
N LEU A 212 -15.84 -2.40 1.93
CA LEU A 212 -15.42 -1.10 2.41
C LEU A 212 -15.13 -0.10 1.29
N PHE A 213 -14.52 -0.55 0.19
CA PHE A 213 -14.06 0.32 -0.89
C PHE A 213 -14.86 0.20 -2.18
N GLY A 214 -15.70 -0.83 -2.33
CA GLY A 214 -16.57 -1.06 -3.49
C GLY A 214 -15.86 -1.49 -4.78
N LYS A 215 -14.51 -1.51 -4.76
CA LYS A 215 -13.58 -1.88 -5.83
C LYS A 215 -12.26 -2.31 -5.17
N ASP A 216 -11.23 -2.55 -5.98
CA ASP A 216 -9.86 -2.77 -5.53
C ASP A 216 -9.37 -1.58 -4.66
N GLY A 217 -9.27 -1.82 -3.36
CA GLY A 217 -9.01 -0.85 -2.31
C GLY A 217 -7.51 -0.56 -2.20
N PHE A 218 -6.67 -1.59 -2.30
CA PHE A 218 -5.22 -1.47 -2.38
C PHE A 218 -4.82 -0.57 -3.55
N ASP A 219 -5.34 -0.82 -4.75
CA ASP A 219 -5.00 -0.06 -5.95
C ASP A 219 -5.40 1.41 -5.87
N ASP A 220 -6.46 1.72 -5.12
CA ASP A 220 -6.88 3.10 -4.86
C ASP A 220 -5.96 3.77 -3.83
N ALA A 221 -5.65 3.04 -2.76
CA ALA A 221 -4.78 3.51 -1.69
C ALA A 221 -3.36 3.80 -2.21
N GLU A 222 -2.80 2.90 -3.01
CA GLU A 222 -1.51 3.06 -3.70
C GLU A 222 -1.49 4.32 -4.57
N LYS A 223 -2.50 4.49 -5.44
CA LYS A 223 -2.60 5.67 -6.32
C LYS A 223 -2.74 6.97 -5.54
N ARG A 224 -3.48 6.95 -4.44
CA ARG A 224 -3.66 8.11 -3.56
C ARG A 224 -2.37 8.49 -2.86
N ILE A 225 -1.64 7.53 -2.28
CA ILE A 225 -0.36 7.83 -1.63
C ILE A 225 0.68 8.31 -2.64
N SER A 226 0.75 7.69 -3.83
CA SER A 226 1.59 8.15 -4.94
C SER A 226 1.29 9.60 -5.33
N SER A 227 0.02 9.98 -5.41
CA SER A 227 -0.38 11.36 -5.75
C SER A 227 0.05 12.36 -4.67
N ILE A 228 -0.09 12.00 -3.39
CA ILE A 228 0.34 12.82 -2.25
C ILE A 228 1.85 13.03 -2.27
N GLU A 229 2.62 11.96 -2.49
CA GLU A 229 4.08 12.04 -2.58
C GLU A 229 4.51 12.95 -3.73
N MET A 230 3.85 12.85 -4.91
CA MET A 230 4.11 13.75 -6.04
C MET A 230 3.81 15.21 -5.69
N GLU A 231 2.68 15.48 -5.02
CA GLU A 231 2.30 16.84 -4.58
C GLU A 231 3.32 17.45 -3.61
N LEU A 232 3.93 16.62 -2.75
CA LEU A 232 4.95 17.03 -1.78
C LEU A 232 6.39 17.03 -2.34
N GLY A 233 6.59 16.58 -3.58
CA GLY A 233 7.92 16.44 -4.17
C GLY A 233 8.74 15.29 -3.57
N PHE A 234 8.05 14.23 -3.14
CA PHE A 234 8.60 12.96 -2.62
C PHE A 234 8.48 11.80 -3.61
N GLY A 235 7.85 11.98 -4.77
CA GLY A 235 7.64 10.89 -5.73
C GLY A 235 8.89 10.42 -6.52
N ASP A 236 9.99 11.17 -6.48
CA ASP A 236 11.27 10.73 -7.06
C ASP A 236 12.09 9.95 -6.01
N LEU A 237 12.13 8.62 -6.16
CA LEU A 237 12.88 7.73 -5.28
C LEU A 237 14.37 8.09 -5.19
N ALA A 238 14.97 8.64 -6.26
CA ALA A 238 16.39 8.96 -6.27
C ALA A 238 16.76 10.02 -5.22
N LYS A 239 15.81 10.88 -4.82
CA LYS A 239 15.96 11.90 -3.78
C LYS A 239 16.33 11.33 -2.41
N PHE A 240 15.96 10.08 -2.14
CA PHE A 240 16.24 9.38 -0.88
C PHE A 240 17.52 8.54 -0.93
N THR A 241 18.30 8.63 -2.02
CA THR A 241 19.62 7.99 -2.09
C THR A 241 20.53 8.62 -1.05
N ALA A 242 20.94 7.85 -0.05
CA ALA A 242 21.83 8.32 1.00
C ALA A 242 23.18 8.78 0.41
N PRO A 243 23.79 9.86 0.94
CA PRO A 243 25.13 10.27 0.53
C PRO A 243 26.15 9.18 0.89
N SER A 244 27.26 9.14 0.16
CA SER A 244 28.39 8.27 0.53
C SER A 244 28.82 8.53 1.97
N PRO A 245 29.12 7.48 2.75
CA PRO A 245 29.68 7.64 4.09
C PRO A 245 30.96 8.48 4.08
N PRO A 246 31.29 9.18 5.18
CA PRO A 246 32.58 9.87 5.31
C PRO A 246 33.73 8.91 5.02
N LYS A 247 34.74 9.37 4.27
CA LYS A 247 35.97 8.61 4.08
C LYS A 247 36.67 8.47 5.43
N MET A 248 37.12 7.26 5.74
CA MET A 248 37.97 6.97 6.91
C MET A 248 39.33 7.64 6.78
#